data_AF-A0A5K1GIM2-F1
#
_entry.id   AF-A0A5K1GIM2-F1
#
_cell.length_a   1.000
_cell.length_b   1.000
_cell.length_c   1.000
_cell.angle_alpha   90.00
_cell.angle_beta   90.00
_cell.angle_gamma   90.00
#
_symmetry.space_group_name_H-M   'P 1'
#
loop_
_entity.id
_entity.type
_entity.pdbx_description
1 polymer ?
#
loop_
_entity_poly.entity_id
_entity_poly.type
_entity_poly.pdbx_seq_one_letter_code
_entity_poly.pdbx_strand_id
1 'polypeptide(L)' 'GLLYWREWNNMQYVAVASFLVAVYSDYLNSTNTQLSCPDGQLYSLDLLKFAESQ' A
#
# COMPACT_ATOMS: atom_id res chain seq x y z
N GLY A 1 -2.55 -11.95 2.00
CA GLY A 1 -1.31 -12.75 1.94
C GLY A 1 -0.17 -11.84 2.31
N LEU A 2 0.96 -12.38 2.81
CA LEU A 2 2.09 -11.55 3.24
C LEU A 2 2.96 -11.17 2.04
N LEU A 3 3.23 -9.87 1.85
CA LEU A 3 4.17 -9.42 0.85
C LEU A 3 5.55 -10.01 1.13
N TYR A 4 6.17 -10.65 0.15
CA TYR A 4 7.45 -11.31 0.31
C TYR A 4 8.48 -10.70 -0.64
N TRP A 5 9.41 -9.96 -0.07
CA TRP A 5 10.45 -9.27 -0.82
C TRP A 5 11.82 -9.95 -0.69
N ARG A 6 12.12 -10.49 0.50
CA ARG A 6 13.43 -11.09 0.78
C ARG A 6 13.33 -12.18 1.85
N GLU A 7 14.19 -13.19 1.75
CA GLU A 7 14.18 -14.38 2.62
C GLU A 7 14.38 -14.04 4.10
N TRP A 8 15.34 -13.16 4.38
CA TRP A 8 15.70 -12.82 5.74
C TRP A 8 15.07 -11.49 6.18
N ASN A 9 14.45 -11.50 7.36
CA ASN A 9 13.83 -10.34 7.98
C ASN A 9 12.84 -9.61 7.04
N ASN A 10 12.01 -10.38 6.33
CA ASN A 10 11.00 -9.87 5.42
C ASN A 10 10.06 -8.87 6.11
N MET A 11 9.66 -9.15 7.36
CA MET A 11 8.73 -8.30 8.11
C MET A 11 9.24 -6.88 8.33
N GLN A 12 10.57 -6.67 8.45
CA GLN A 12 11.11 -5.31 8.53
C GLN A 12 10.86 -4.53 7.24
N TYR A 13 10.94 -5.19 6.08
CA TYR A 13 10.62 -4.55 4.80
C TYR A 13 9.10 -4.33 4.67
N VAL A 14 8.31 -5.37 4.95
CA VAL A 14 6.86 -5.32 4.85
C VAL A 14 6.29 -4.21 5.74
N ALA A 15 6.68 -4.13 7.02
CA ALA A 15 6.15 -3.12 7.93
C ALA A 15 6.42 -1.68 7.46
N VAL A 16 7.62 -1.42 6.94
CA VAL A 16 7.97 -0.08 6.43
C VAL A 16 7.22 0.21 5.12
N ALA A 17 7.10 -0.76 4.23
CA ALA A 17 6.33 -0.63 3.00
C ALA A 17 4.84 -0.35 3.31
N SER A 18 4.24 -1.09 4.24
CA SER A 18 2.85 -0.89 4.67
C SER A 18 2.62 0.50 5.25
N PHE A 19 3.56 0.99 6.07
CA PHE A 19 3.49 2.35 6.60
C PHE A 19 3.50 3.40 5.48
N LEU A 20 4.41 3.28 4.50
CA LEU A 20 4.47 4.20 3.36
C LEU A 20 3.20 4.15 2.51
N VAL A 21 2.66 2.95 2.27
CA VAL A 21 1.40 2.77 1.54
C VAL A 21 0.23 3.41 2.28
N ALA A 22 0.15 3.26 3.61
CA ALA A 22 -0.89 3.89 4.43
C ALA A 22 -0.80 5.42 4.35
N VAL A 23 0.39 6.01 4.49
CA VAL A 23 0.59 7.46 4.34
C VAL A 23 0.19 7.94 2.95
N TYR A 24 0.55 7.19 1.90
CA TYR A 24 0.19 7.56 0.54
C TYR A 24 -1.31 7.43 0.26
N SER A 25 -1.98 6.47 0.89
CA SER A 25 -3.44 6.35 0.82
C SER A 25 -4.14 7.59 1.39
N ASP A 26 -3.64 8.14 2.50
CA ASP A 26 -4.16 9.36 3.10
C ASP A 26 -3.92 10.58 2.21
N TYR A 27 -2.73 10.66 1.60
CA TYR A 27 -2.41 11.70 0.61
C TYR A 27 -3.38 11.68 -0.57
N LEU A 28 -3.59 10.52 -1.22
CA LEU A 28 -4.52 10.37 -2.34
C LEU A 28 -5.95 10.76 -1.96
N ASN A 29 -6.37 10.42 -0.74
CA ASN A 29 -7.67 10.81 -0.22
C ASN A 29 -7.77 12.33 -0.07
N SER A 30 -6.72 12.98 0.47
CA SER A 30 -6.68 14.44 0.66
C SER A 30 -6.73 15.22 -0.66
N THR A 31 -6.14 14.69 -1.73
CA THR A 31 -6.12 15.31 -3.06
C THR A 31 -7.24 14.84 -3.97
N ASN A 32 -8.16 14.00 -3.45
CA ASN A 32 -9.24 13.37 -4.22
C ASN A 32 -8.74 12.70 -5.52
N THR A 33 -7.52 12.13 -5.48
CA THR A 33 -6.83 11.57 -6.63
C THR A 33 -6.86 10.05 -6.56
N GLN A 34 -6.96 9.40 -7.72
CA GLN A 34 -6.94 7.94 -7.85
C GLN A 34 -5.70 7.52 -8.64
N LEU A 35 -5.22 6.30 -8.41
CA LEU A 35 -4.15 5.73 -9.21
C LEU A 35 -4.73 5.09 -10.47
N SER A 36 -4.22 5.51 -11.62
CA SER A 36 -4.51 4.85 -12.89
C SER A 36 -3.39 3.86 -13.18
N CYS A 37 -3.68 2.57 -13.05
CA CYS A 37 -2.79 1.48 -13.40
C CYS A 37 -3.23 0.87 -14.74
N PRO A 38 -2.32 0.23 -15.51
CA PRO A 38 -2.67 -0.43 -16.76
C PRO A 38 -3.81 -1.46 -16.61
N ASP A 39 -3.88 -2.11 -15.45
CA ASP A 39 -4.85 -3.16 -15.15
C ASP A 39 -6.12 -2.67 -14.43
N GLY A 40 -6.23 -1.36 -14.16
CA GLY A 40 -7.41 -0.78 -13.51
C GLY A 40 -7.14 0.47 -12.67
N GLN A 41 -8.22 1.03 -12.13
CA GLN A 41 -8.13 2.13 -11.16
C GLN A 41 -8.05 1.58 -9.73
N LEU A 42 -7.18 2.19 -8.93
CA LEU A 42 -7.06 1.92 -7.49
C LEU A 42 -7.46 3.16 -6.70
N TYR A 43 -8.32 2.95 -5.70
CA TYR A 43 -8.77 4.00 -4.79
C TYR A 43 -7.90 4.04 -3.54
N SER A 44 -7.87 5.18 -2.84
CA SER A 44 -7.13 5.33 -1.57
C SER A 44 -7.49 4.23 -0.56
N LEU A 45 -8.77 3.88 -0.44
CA LEU A 45 -9.24 2.83 0.46
C LEU A 45 -8.66 1.44 0.13
N ASP A 46 -8.38 1.16 -1.14
CA ASP A 46 -7.78 -0.11 -1.54
C ASP A 46 -6.32 -0.20 -1.07
N LEU A 47 -5.57 0.90 -1.17
CA LEU A 47 -4.20 0.98 -0.63
C LEU A 47 -4.19 0.84 0.89
N LEU A 48 -5.14 1.47 1.59
CA LEU A 48 -5.24 1.35 3.05
C LEU A 48 -5.53 -0.09 3.47
N LYS A 49 -6.52 -0.74 2.86
CA LYS A 49 -6.84 -2.16 3.12
C LYS A 49 -5.67 -3.08 2.81
N PHE A 50 -4.92 -2.78 1.75
CA PHE A 50 -3.72 -3.53 1.42
C PHE A 50 -2.67 -3.40 2.54
N ALA A 51 -2.40 -2.19 3.00
CA ALA A 51 -1.46 -1.93 4.10
C ALA A 51 -1.90 -2.61 5.42
N GLU A 52 -3.20 -2.61 5.74
CA GLU A 52 -3.75 -3.31 6.91
C GLU A 52 -3.63 -4.84 6.83
N SER A 53 -3.62 -5.39 5.61
CA SER A 53 -3.49 -6.84 5.39
C SER A 53 -2.06 -7.37 5.42
N GLN A 54 -1.08 -6.46 5.53
CA GLN A 54 0.35 -6.79 5.62
C GLN A 54 0.78 -6.98 7.08
#